data_AF-A0A529P1E3-F1
#
_entry.id   AF-A0A529P1E3-F1
#
_cell.length_a   1.000
_cell.length_b   1.000
_cell.length_c   1.000
_cell.angle_alpha   90.00
_cell.angle_beta   90.00
_cell.angle_gamma   90.00
#
_symmetry.space_group_name_H-M   'P 1'
#
loop_
_entity.id
_entity.type
_entity.pdbx_description
1 polymer ?
#
loop_
_entity_poly.entity_id
_entity_poly.type
_entity_poly.pdbx_seq_one_letter_code
_entity_poly.pdbx_strand_id
1 'polypeptide(L)'
;QPTRQVSGELVKDRVQGTVSKDDMGFAMRHFVNGKSVRAKSPAEVLEPGDVVFVQKNEGSDNTYMLRQVPEVEGGLVAMDPHTGRVLAMVGGFSYAQSEFNRATQAMRQPGSSFKPIVYSAALDNGYTPASVIMDGPITIQSGNTTWTPKNYDGTVAGPATLRSGIEKSRNLMTVRLANDMGMKLVVEYAERFGVYDHLAPYLPMALGSGETTVMRMVSAYSIMANGGKSIKPSLIDRIQDRYGKTVFKQDERGCEGCNAAEWKNQPEPELVDNSEQVLDPMTAYQITSMMEGVVQRGTGATIAELGRHIAGKTGTTNDEKDAWFIGYTPNLVVGLYMGFDTPKGLG
;
A
#
# COMPACT_ATOMS: atom_id res chain seq x y z
N GLN A 1 6.11 -7.08 -32.49
CA GLN A 1 4.85 -7.40 -33.17
C GLN A 1 4.94 -6.90 -34.61
N PRO A 2 4.39 -7.61 -35.61
CA PRO A 2 4.29 -7.08 -36.96
C PRO A 2 3.49 -5.77 -36.93
N THR A 3 3.90 -4.78 -37.71
CA THR A 3 3.11 -3.56 -37.91
C THR A 3 1.76 -3.92 -38.54
N ARG A 4 0.76 -3.06 -38.34
CA ARG A 4 -0.54 -3.18 -39.01
C ARG A 4 -0.57 -2.31 -40.26
N GLN A 5 -1.19 -2.82 -41.32
CA GLN A 5 -1.56 -2.03 -42.49
C GLN A 5 -2.66 -1.04 -42.13
N VAL A 6 -2.90 -0.06 -43.01
CA VAL A 6 -4.01 0.90 -42.87
C VAL A 6 -5.37 0.19 -42.81
N SER A 7 -5.49 -1.00 -43.42
CA SER A 7 -6.66 -1.88 -43.36
C SER A 7 -6.88 -2.57 -41.99
N GLY A 8 -5.91 -2.49 -41.07
CA GLY A 8 -5.92 -3.19 -39.78
C GLY A 8 -5.30 -4.61 -39.82
N GLU A 9 -5.06 -5.16 -41.02
CA GLU A 9 -4.37 -6.45 -41.21
C GLU A 9 -2.89 -6.38 -40.78
N LEU A 10 -2.35 -7.49 -40.29
CA LEU A 10 -0.92 -7.56 -39.95
C LEU A 10 -0.08 -7.60 -41.22
N VAL A 11 0.95 -6.74 -41.30
CA VAL A 11 1.94 -6.76 -42.39
C VAL A 11 2.59 -8.14 -42.45
N LYS A 12 2.85 -8.67 -43.66
CA LYS A 12 3.42 -10.02 -43.86
C LYS A 12 4.90 -10.10 -43.47
N ASP A 13 5.61 -8.98 -43.52
CA ASP A 13 7.01 -8.91 -43.12
C ASP A 13 7.18 -9.33 -41.65
N ARG A 14 8.22 -10.11 -41.40
CA ARG A 14 8.60 -10.57 -40.07
C ARG A 14 10.03 -10.13 -39.83
N VAL A 15 10.24 -9.42 -38.74
CA VAL A 15 11.60 -9.15 -38.25
C VAL A 15 12.10 -10.42 -37.57
N GLN A 16 13.25 -10.90 -38.01
CA GLN A 16 13.93 -12.01 -37.36
C GLN A 16 14.91 -11.46 -36.32
N GLY A 17 15.00 -12.15 -35.19
CA GLY A 17 15.88 -11.78 -34.11
C GLY A 17 16.35 -13.01 -33.35
N THR A 18 17.38 -12.83 -32.52
CA THR A 18 17.98 -13.89 -31.72
C THR A 18 17.85 -13.58 -30.24
N VAL A 19 17.46 -14.59 -29.45
CA VAL A 19 17.51 -14.57 -27.99
C VAL A 19 18.64 -15.52 -27.57
N SER A 20 19.68 -14.99 -26.95
CA SER A 20 20.80 -15.81 -26.48
C SER A 20 20.44 -16.58 -25.20
N LYS A 21 21.29 -17.52 -24.79
CA LYS A 21 21.12 -18.24 -23.52
C LYS A 21 21.16 -17.27 -22.32
N ASP A 22 22.02 -16.26 -22.38
CA ASP A 22 22.18 -15.29 -21.30
C ASP A 22 20.95 -14.37 -21.20
N ASP A 23 20.34 -14.06 -22.34
CA ASP A 23 19.10 -13.28 -22.49
C ASP A 23 17.82 -14.00 -22.01
N MET A 24 17.93 -15.25 -21.55
CA MET A 24 16.81 -16.01 -20.96
C MET A 24 17.20 -16.68 -19.63
N GLY A 25 18.21 -16.13 -18.94
CA GLY A 25 18.74 -16.71 -17.70
C GLY A 25 17.70 -16.98 -16.61
N PHE A 26 16.67 -16.13 -16.46
CA PHE A 26 15.60 -16.36 -15.47
C PHE A 26 14.78 -17.62 -15.79
N ALA A 27 14.52 -17.90 -17.08
CA ALA A 27 13.76 -19.06 -17.52
C ALA A 27 14.58 -20.36 -17.51
N MET A 28 15.91 -20.25 -17.40
CA MET A 28 16.79 -21.41 -17.24
C MET A 28 16.57 -22.14 -15.91
N ARG A 29 15.96 -21.47 -14.92
CA ARG A 29 15.47 -22.12 -13.70
C ARG A 29 13.97 -21.90 -13.60
N HIS A 30 13.20 -22.91 -14.02
CA HIS A 30 11.74 -22.86 -14.03
C HIS A 30 11.14 -24.05 -13.30
N PHE A 31 9.82 -24.01 -13.08
CA PHE A 31 9.10 -25.10 -12.43
C PHE A 31 8.41 -25.98 -13.47
N VAL A 32 8.65 -27.29 -13.41
CA VAL A 32 7.91 -28.30 -14.18
C VAL A 32 7.24 -29.23 -13.19
N ASN A 33 5.92 -29.34 -13.25
CA ASN A 33 5.12 -30.16 -12.31
C ASN A 33 5.45 -29.88 -10.84
N GLY A 34 5.60 -28.60 -10.48
CA GLY A 34 5.90 -28.17 -9.10
C GLY A 34 7.34 -28.41 -8.63
N LYS A 35 8.25 -28.88 -9.50
CA LYS A 35 9.67 -29.05 -9.17
C LYS A 35 10.52 -28.03 -9.92
N SER A 36 11.45 -27.40 -9.21
CA SER A 36 12.44 -26.52 -9.83
C SER A 36 13.41 -27.38 -10.68
N VAL A 37 13.42 -27.12 -11.97
CA VAL A 37 14.33 -27.72 -12.95
C VAL A 37 15.33 -26.66 -13.41
N ARG A 38 16.56 -27.07 -13.72
CA ARG A 38 17.59 -26.22 -14.31
C ARG A 38 17.85 -26.67 -15.74
N ALA A 39 17.36 -25.91 -16.71
CA ALA A 39 17.61 -26.14 -18.12
C ALA A 39 19.08 -25.92 -18.46
N LYS A 40 19.64 -26.76 -19.35
CA LYS A 40 21.02 -26.64 -19.83
C LYS A 40 21.13 -25.88 -21.14
N SER A 41 20.05 -25.84 -21.92
CA SER A 41 19.98 -25.20 -23.23
C SER A 41 18.65 -24.46 -23.45
N PRO A 42 18.59 -23.47 -24.34
CA PRO A 42 17.34 -22.81 -24.73
C PRO A 42 16.24 -23.76 -25.24
N ALA A 43 16.63 -24.87 -25.87
CA ALA A 43 15.69 -25.88 -26.39
C ALA A 43 14.98 -26.69 -25.28
N GLU A 44 15.48 -26.63 -24.04
CA GLU A 44 14.78 -27.20 -22.87
C GLU A 44 13.82 -26.18 -22.22
N VAL A 45 13.78 -24.94 -22.73
CA VAL A 45 12.92 -23.86 -22.22
C VAL A 45 11.81 -23.54 -23.21
N LEU A 46 12.12 -23.55 -24.52
CA LEU A 46 11.21 -23.17 -25.60
C LEU A 46 11.21 -24.21 -26.71
N GLU A 47 10.05 -24.40 -27.32
CA GLU A 47 9.84 -25.27 -28.47
C GLU A 47 9.46 -24.47 -29.74
N PRO A 48 9.81 -24.93 -30.95
CA PRO A 48 9.36 -24.28 -32.18
C PRO A 48 7.83 -24.19 -32.25
N GLY A 49 7.31 -22.96 -32.31
CA GLY A 49 5.86 -22.69 -32.30
C GLY A 49 5.40 -21.89 -31.09
N ASP A 50 6.22 -21.80 -30.04
CA ASP A 50 5.89 -21.01 -28.85
C ASP A 50 5.71 -19.53 -29.15
N VAL A 51 4.68 -18.94 -28.53
CA VAL A 51 4.43 -17.50 -28.56
C VAL A 51 4.95 -16.88 -27.27
N VAL A 52 6.02 -16.10 -27.39
CA VAL A 52 6.74 -15.53 -26.25
C VAL A 52 6.77 -14.00 -26.29
N PHE A 53 6.98 -13.38 -25.13
CA PHE A 53 7.27 -11.97 -25.03
C PHE A 53 8.77 -11.73 -25.03
N VAL A 54 9.21 -10.71 -25.76
CA VAL A 54 10.61 -10.33 -25.83
C VAL A 54 10.76 -8.81 -25.75
N GLN A 55 11.87 -8.36 -25.18
CA GLN A 55 12.28 -6.95 -25.16
C GLN A 55 13.55 -6.81 -25.99
N LYS A 56 13.62 -5.81 -26.87
CA LYS A 56 14.83 -5.54 -27.66
C LYS A 56 15.97 -5.09 -26.74
N ASN A 57 17.17 -5.62 -26.93
CA ASN A 57 18.35 -5.21 -26.17
C ASN A 57 18.82 -3.82 -26.61
N GLU A 58 19.31 -3.01 -25.67
CA GLU A 58 19.82 -1.68 -25.97
C GLU A 58 21.06 -1.76 -26.89
N GLY A 59 21.10 -0.92 -27.93
CA GLY A 59 22.26 -0.81 -28.84
C GLY A 59 22.41 -1.92 -29.88
N SER A 60 21.44 -2.83 -30.03
CA SER A 60 21.45 -3.88 -31.04
C SER A 60 20.20 -3.85 -31.90
N ASP A 61 20.32 -4.20 -33.19
CA ASP A 61 19.17 -4.17 -34.09
C ASP A 61 18.27 -5.41 -34.02
N ASN A 62 18.84 -6.58 -33.73
CA ASN A 62 18.15 -7.88 -33.85
C ASN A 62 18.37 -8.83 -32.67
N THR A 63 18.85 -8.34 -31.52
CA THR A 63 18.95 -9.16 -30.29
C THR A 63 17.88 -8.78 -29.28
N TYR A 64 17.39 -9.80 -28.58
CA TYR A 64 16.22 -9.68 -27.71
C TYR A 64 16.41 -10.48 -26.42
N MET A 65 15.83 -9.97 -25.34
CA MET A 65 15.71 -10.61 -24.04
C MET A 65 14.34 -11.25 -23.87
N LEU A 66 14.30 -12.49 -23.38
CA LEU A 66 13.05 -13.16 -23.05
C LEU A 66 12.38 -12.43 -21.87
N ARG A 67 11.07 -12.22 -21.95
CA ARG A 67 10.26 -11.62 -20.89
C ARG A 67 9.03 -12.48 -20.62
N GLN A 68 8.50 -12.38 -19.41
CA GLN A 68 7.25 -13.00 -19.00
C GLN A 68 6.35 -11.92 -18.42
N VAL A 69 5.08 -11.93 -18.85
CA VAL A 69 4.06 -11.09 -18.21
C VAL A 69 3.81 -11.65 -16.82
N PRO A 70 3.93 -10.85 -15.75
CA PRO A 70 3.66 -11.32 -14.40
C PRO A 70 2.20 -11.78 -14.25
N GLU A 71 2.00 -12.93 -13.61
CA GLU A 71 0.65 -13.33 -13.14
C GLU A 71 0.23 -12.56 -11.88
N VAL A 72 1.21 -12.09 -11.11
CA VAL A 72 0.97 -11.27 -9.92
C VAL A 72 0.56 -9.87 -10.36
N GLU A 73 -0.40 -9.31 -9.65
CA GLU A 73 -0.94 -7.98 -9.90
C GLU A 73 -0.69 -7.08 -8.69
N GLY A 74 -1.10 -5.82 -8.81
CA GLY A 74 -0.99 -4.88 -7.71
C GLY A 74 -1.77 -3.59 -7.94
N GLY A 75 -1.75 -2.75 -6.91
CA GLY A 75 -2.28 -1.40 -6.98
C GLY A 75 -1.33 -0.45 -6.27
N LEU A 76 -1.24 0.79 -6.76
CA LEU A 76 -0.45 1.86 -6.14
C LEU A 76 -1.25 3.16 -6.15
N VAL A 77 -1.17 3.89 -5.04
CA VAL A 77 -1.68 5.27 -4.92
C VAL A 77 -0.59 6.13 -4.27
N ALA A 78 -0.33 7.29 -4.87
CA ALA A 78 0.44 8.37 -4.26
C ALA A 78 -0.47 9.58 -4.06
N MET A 79 -0.46 10.16 -2.86
CA MET A 79 -1.41 11.18 -2.43
C MET A 79 -0.72 12.32 -1.67
N ASP A 80 -1.16 13.54 -1.93
CA ASP A 80 -0.86 14.70 -1.09
C ASP A 80 -1.69 14.61 0.21
N PRO A 81 -1.03 14.49 1.39
CA PRO A 81 -1.73 14.28 2.64
C PRO A 81 -2.54 15.49 3.12
N HIS A 82 -2.28 16.69 2.60
CA HIS A 82 -2.97 17.92 3.03
C HIS A 82 -4.23 18.22 2.23
N THR A 83 -4.32 17.71 0.99
CA THR A 83 -5.45 18.01 0.08
C THR A 83 -6.25 16.78 -0.31
N GLY A 84 -5.70 15.57 -0.14
CA GLY A 84 -6.27 14.34 -0.68
C GLY A 84 -6.11 14.21 -2.19
N ARG A 85 -5.34 15.09 -2.83
CA ARG A 85 -5.07 15.03 -4.26
C ARG A 85 -4.28 13.78 -4.59
N VAL A 86 -4.81 12.95 -5.48
CA VAL A 86 -4.14 11.75 -5.97
C VAL A 86 -3.14 12.17 -7.05
N LEU A 87 -1.86 12.07 -6.72
CA LEU A 87 -0.74 12.48 -7.58
C LEU A 87 -0.38 11.40 -8.60
N ALA A 88 -0.49 10.13 -8.20
CA ALA A 88 -0.31 8.99 -9.09
C ALA A 88 -1.22 7.84 -8.66
N MET A 89 -1.72 7.09 -9.63
CA MET A 89 -2.52 5.89 -9.39
C MET A 89 -2.22 4.84 -10.48
N VAL A 90 -1.95 3.62 -10.04
CA VAL A 90 -1.74 2.46 -10.92
C VAL A 90 -2.67 1.34 -10.46
N GLY A 91 -3.52 0.85 -11.37
CA GLY A 91 -4.55 -0.16 -11.07
C GLY A 91 -4.17 -1.61 -11.39
N GLY A 92 -2.99 -1.84 -11.97
CA GLY A 92 -2.51 -3.16 -12.39
C GLY A 92 -1.30 -3.06 -13.30
N PHE A 93 -0.77 -4.21 -13.72
CA PHE A 93 0.41 -4.30 -14.57
C PHE A 93 0.20 -3.64 -15.94
N SER A 94 -0.97 -3.82 -16.56
CA SER A 94 -1.28 -3.24 -17.87
C SER A 94 -2.78 -3.01 -18.06
N TYR A 95 -3.15 -1.76 -18.32
CA TYR A 95 -4.53 -1.37 -18.63
C TYR A 95 -5.08 -2.09 -19.87
N ALA A 96 -4.23 -2.31 -20.87
CA ALA A 96 -4.63 -3.01 -22.10
C ALA A 96 -4.91 -4.51 -21.88
N GLN A 97 -4.40 -5.10 -20.78
CA GLN A 97 -4.72 -6.47 -20.39
C GLN A 97 -5.96 -6.51 -19.49
N SER A 98 -6.08 -5.55 -18.57
CA SER A 98 -7.19 -5.46 -17.65
C SER A 98 -7.47 -4.00 -17.28
N GLU A 99 -8.69 -3.55 -17.54
CA GLU A 99 -9.17 -2.21 -17.17
C GLU A 99 -9.57 -2.13 -15.69
N PHE A 100 -9.56 -3.25 -14.97
CA PHE A 100 -9.92 -3.32 -13.55
C PHE A 100 -8.89 -2.57 -12.69
N ASN A 101 -9.34 -1.53 -11.98
CA ASN A 101 -8.49 -0.68 -11.19
C ASN A 101 -8.38 -1.19 -9.75
N ARG A 102 -7.36 -1.99 -9.49
CA ARG A 102 -7.11 -2.60 -8.17
C ARG A 102 -6.81 -1.59 -7.07
N ALA A 103 -6.36 -0.38 -7.41
CA ALA A 103 -6.13 0.66 -6.41
C ALA A 103 -7.43 1.12 -5.72
N THR A 104 -8.57 1.04 -6.41
CA THR A 104 -9.87 1.56 -5.93
C THR A 104 -10.97 0.51 -5.84
N GLN A 105 -10.84 -0.62 -6.56
CA GLN A 105 -11.90 -1.62 -6.68
C GLN A 105 -11.53 -2.98 -6.06
N ALA A 106 -10.23 -3.31 -5.94
CA ALA A 106 -9.83 -4.57 -5.35
C ALA A 106 -9.92 -4.50 -3.82
N MET A 107 -10.91 -5.21 -3.28
CA MET A 107 -11.08 -5.42 -1.85
C MET A 107 -10.11 -6.50 -1.39
N ARG A 108 -9.13 -6.13 -0.55
CA ARG A 108 -8.06 -7.01 -0.08
C ARG A 108 -7.78 -6.78 1.40
N GLN A 109 -7.27 -7.80 2.08
CA GLN A 109 -6.93 -7.71 3.49
C GLN A 109 -5.60 -6.92 3.64
N PRO A 110 -5.58 -5.80 4.40
CA PRO A 110 -4.37 -4.98 4.60
C PRO A 110 -3.36 -5.64 5.56
N GLY A 111 -3.81 -6.62 6.36
CA GLY A 111 -3.00 -7.31 7.35
C GLY A 111 -2.34 -6.33 8.33
N SER A 112 -1.05 -6.53 8.60
CA SER A 112 -0.31 -5.68 9.54
C SER A 112 -0.24 -4.20 9.19
N SER A 113 -0.55 -3.78 7.96
CA SER A 113 -0.65 -2.36 7.59
C SER A 113 -1.86 -1.67 8.22
N PHE A 114 -2.81 -2.42 8.80
CA PHE A 114 -3.94 -1.86 9.56
C PHE A 114 -3.59 -1.50 11.01
N LYS A 115 -2.52 -2.09 11.56
CA LYS A 115 -2.14 -1.90 12.97
C LYS A 115 -1.96 -0.43 13.39
N PRO A 116 -1.40 0.48 12.58
CA PRO A 116 -1.29 1.87 12.96
C PRO A 116 -2.62 2.50 13.40
N ILE A 117 -3.75 2.13 12.77
CA ILE A 117 -5.08 2.62 13.17
C ILE A 117 -5.45 2.12 14.58
N VAL A 118 -5.19 0.84 14.87
CA VAL A 118 -5.42 0.26 16.21
C VAL A 118 -4.53 0.92 17.27
N TYR A 119 -3.28 1.21 16.93
CA TYR A 119 -2.33 1.83 17.86
C TYR A 119 -2.63 3.32 18.06
N SER A 120 -3.07 4.03 17.02
CA SER A 120 -3.60 5.39 17.15
C SER A 120 -4.79 5.45 18.11
N ALA A 121 -5.74 4.51 17.98
CA ALA A 121 -6.86 4.43 18.92
C ALA A 121 -6.39 4.24 20.37
N ALA A 122 -5.35 3.43 20.60
CA ALA A 122 -4.78 3.26 21.93
C ALA A 122 -4.12 4.52 22.48
N LEU A 123 -3.33 5.21 21.66
CA LEU A 123 -2.62 6.43 22.05
C LEU A 123 -3.61 7.54 22.43
N ASP A 124 -4.69 7.71 21.67
CA ASP A 124 -5.77 8.66 21.99
C ASP A 124 -6.57 8.28 23.24
N ASN A 125 -6.47 7.04 23.72
CA ASN A 125 -7.23 6.52 24.86
C ASN A 125 -6.32 6.19 26.05
N GLY A 126 -5.23 6.95 26.23
CA GLY A 126 -4.42 6.96 27.44
C GLY A 126 -3.22 6.01 27.44
N TYR A 127 -3.02 5.24 26.37
CA TYR A 127 -1.75 4.54 26.18
C TYR A 127 -0.66 5.52 25.72
N THR A 128 0.58 5.18 26.00
CA THR A 128 1.74 5.94 25.55
C THR A 128 2.68 5.02 24.76
N PRO A 129 3.62 5.56 23.98
CA PRO A 129 4.64 4.75 23.30
C PRO A 129 5.45 3.86 24.25
N ALA A 130 5.52 4.22 25.55
CA ALA A 130 6.23 3.48 26.60
C ALA A 130 5.34 2.48 27.36
N SER A 131 4.02 2.47 27.15
CA SER A 131 3.11 1.52 27.80
C SER A 131 3.55 0.09 27.51
N VAL A 132 3.64 -0.74 28.54
CA VAL A 132 4.12 -2.11 28.44
C VAL A 132 2.95 -3.05 28.16
N ILE A 133 3.03 -3.79 27.07
CA ILE A 133 2.05 -4.80 26.65
C ILE A 133 2.74 -6.16 26.57
N MET A 134 2.05 -7.20 27.03
CA MET A 134 2.59 -8.56 27.04
C MET A 134 2.60 -9.16 25.62
N ASP A 135 3.78 -9.43 25.06
CA ASP A 135 3.94 -10.28 23.87
C ASP A 135 4.11 -11.74 24.28
N GLY A 136 3.00 -12.39 24.63
CA GLY A 136 2.97 -13.78 25.06
C GLY A 136 1.67 -14.49 24.67
N PRO A 137 1.64 -15.83 24.66
CA PRO A 137 0.51 -16.61 24.14
C PRO A 137 -0.82 -16.16 24.76
N ILE A 138 -1.83 -16.01 23.92
CA ILE A 138 -3.19 -15.67 24.33
C ILE A 138 -4.16 -16.60 23.62
N THR A 139 -5.15 -17.08 24.38
CA THR A 139 -6.27 -17.84 23.84
C THR A 139 -7.53 -17.11 24.21
N ILE A 140 -8.36 -16.83 23.21
CA ILE A 140 -9.59 -16.06 23.36
C ILE A 140 -10.75 -16.96 23.01
N GLN A 141 -11.69 -17.07 23.93
CA GLN A 141 -12.91 -17.84 23.74
C GLN A 141 -14.03 -16.89 23.35
N SER A 142 -14.64 -17.12 22.18
CA SER A 142 -15.80 -16.38 21.70
C SER A 142 -16.92 -17.36 21.41
N GLY A 143 -17.87 -17.46 22.34
CA GLY A 143 -18.90 -18.50 22.31
C GLY A 143 -18.27 -19.90 22.34
N ASN A 144 -18.54 -20.69 21.28
CA ASN A 144 -18.03 -22.05 21.12
C ASN A 144 -16.71 -22.11 20.32
N THR A 145 -16.18 -20.98 19.88
CA THR A 145 -14.94 -20.93 19.09
C THR A 145 -13.79 -20.47 19.95
N THR A 146 -12.70 -21.23 19.92
CA THR A 146 -11.44 -20.86 20.55
C THR A 146 -10.48 -20.35 19.48
N TRP A 147 -9.94 -19.16 19.70
CA TRP A 147 -8.96 -18.55 18.81
C TRP A 147 -7.65 -18.29 19.53
N THR A 148 -6.56 -18.83 18.99
CA THR A 148 -5.19 -18.68 19.51
C THR A 148 -4.32 -18.04 18.43
N PRO A 149 -4.22 -16.70 18.37
CA PRO A 149 -3.35 -16.03 17.43
C PRO A 149 -1.88 -16.34 17.71
N LYS A 150 -1.03 -16.12 16.70
CA LYS A 150 0.43 -16.25 16.80
C LYS A 150 1.11 -15.06 16.13
N ASN A 151 2.34 -14.77 16.55
CA ASN A 151 3.22 -13.88 15.79
C ASN A 151 3.67 -14.58 14.51
N TYR A 152 3.93 -13.80 13.47
CA TYR A 152 4.33 -14.31 12.16
C TYR A 152 5.64 -15.12 12.22
N ASP A 153 6.61 -14.66 13.01
CA ASP A 153 7.89 -15.36 13.25
C ASP A 153 7.79 -16.51 14.27
N GLY A 154 6.61 -16.73 14.87
CA GLY A 154 6.37 -17.72 15.90
C GLY A 154 7.03 -17.42 17.26
N THR A 155 7.77 -16.32 17.41
CA THR A 155 8.47 -15.99 18.66
C THR A 155 7.64 -15.11 19.58
N VAL A 156 8.01 -15.07 20.85
CA VAL A 156 7.41 -14.23 21.88
C VAL A 156 8.49 -13.38 22.54
N ALA A 157 8.24 -12.08 22.70
CA ALA A 157 9.19 -11.15 23.31
C ALA A 157 8.97 -10.93 24.82
N GLY A 158 7.84 -11.40 25.39
CA GLY A 158 7.45 -11.07 26.75
C GLY A 158 6.97 -9.62 26.88
N PRO A 159 7.08 -8.98 28.05
CA PRO A 159 6.69 -7.58 28.22
C PRO A 159 7.51 -6.66 27.30
N ALA A 160 6.84 -5.92 26.43
CA ALA A 160 7.47 -4.99 25.49
C ALA A 160 6.70 -3.67 25.41
N THR A 161 7.38 -2.59 25.05
CA THR A 161 6.72 -1.28 24.89
C THR A 161 5.81 -1.28 23.67
N LEU A 162 4.73 -0.49 23.73
CA LEU A 162 3.80 -0.29 22.63
C LEU A 162 4.53 0.14 21.34
N ARG A 163 5.54 1.00 21.45
CA ARG A 163 6.48 1.33 20.36
C ARG A 163 7.14 0.09 19.73
N SER A 164 7.75 -0.78 20.54
CA SER A 164 8.38 -2.02 20.04
C SER A 164 7.37 -2.95 19.35
N GLY A 165 6.12 -2.97 19.86
CA GLY A 165 5.04 -3.78 19.32
C GLY A 165 4.70 -3.46 17.87
N ILE A 166 4.60 -2.18 17.50
CA ILE A 166 4.32 -1.78 16.11
C ILE A 166 5.55 -1.93 15.21
N GLU A 167 6.74 -1.60 15.71
CA GLU A 167 8.02 -1.67 14.98
C GLU A 167 8.32 -3.10 14.52
N LYS A 168 8.10 -4.06 15.41
CA LYS A 168 8.27 -5.51 15.16
C LYS A 168 6.99 -6.21 14.70
N SER A 169 5.91 -5.46 14.50
CA SER A 169 4.62 -5.97 14.05
C SER A 169 4.10 -7.16 14.88
N ARG A 170 4.15 -7.09 16.21
CA ARG A 170 3.74 -8.19 17.11
C ARG A 170 2.22 -8.35 17.14
N ASN A 171 1.71 -9.48 16.63
CA ASN A 171 0.28 -9.79 16.57
C ASN A 171 -0.32 -9.95 17.97
N LEU A 172 0.37 -10.66 18.86
CA LEU A 172 -0.15 -10.94 20.21
C LEU A 172 -0.36 -9.66 21.02
N MET A 173 0.56 -8.69 20.89
CA MET A 173 0.41 -7.37 21.50
C MET A 173 -0.78 -6.60 20.90
N THR A 174 -0.94 -6.60 19.58
CA THR A 174 -2.07 -5.92 18.91
C THR A 174 -3.41 -6.50 19.35
N VAL A 175 -3.53 -7.83 19.44
CA VAL A 175 -4.77 -8.48 19.87
C VAL A 175 -5.09 -8.15 21.33
N ARG A 176 -4.08 -8.17 22.22
CA ARG A 176 -4.27 -7.78 23.63
C ARG A 176 -4.71 -6.33 23.74
N LEU A 177 -4.04 -5.44 23.02
CA LEU A 177 -4.41 -4.02 22.99
C LEU A 177 -5.86 -3.81 22.54
N ALA A 178 -6.28 -4.45 21.44
CA ALA A 178 -7.65 -4.36 20.95
C ALA A 178 -8.68 -5.00 21.90
N ASN A 179 -8.31 -6.07 22.60
CA ASN A 179 -9.15 -6.71 23.60
C ASN A 179 -9.33 -5.85 24.85
N ASP A 180 -8.26 -5.21 25.32
CA ASP A 180 -8.25 -4.35 26.51
C ASP A 180 -9.04 -3.05 26.25
N MET A 181 -8.87 -2.45 25.07
CA MET A 181 -9.64 -1.26 24.65
C MET A 181 -11.10 -1.57 24.30
N GLY A 182 -11.37 -2.80 23.87
CA GLY A 182 -12.63 -3.22 23.29
C GLY A 182 -12.75 -2.87 21.80
N MET A 183 -13.34 -3.79 21.04
CA MET A 183 -13.46 -3.66 19.58
C MET A 183 -14.35 -2.50 19.12
N LYS A 184 -15.27 -2.00 19.96
CA LYS A 184 -16.12 -0.85 19.60
C LYS A 184 -15.28 0.38 19.27
N LEU A 185 -14.25 0.66 20.08
CA LEU A 185 -13.34 1.77 19.87
C LEU A 185 -12.50 1.57 18.60
N VAL A 186 -12.00 0.35 18.38
CA VAL A 186 -11.23 0.03 17.16
C VAL A 186 -12.07 0.24 15.90
N VAL A 187 -13.35 -0.17 15.92
CA VAL A 187 -14.30 0.03 14.81
C VAL A 187 -14.52 1.52 14.57
N GLU A 188 -14.79 2.30 15.62
CA GLU A 188 -14.99 3.75 15.51
C GLU A 188 -13.80 4.45 14.84
N TYR A 189 -12.56 4.14 15.26
CA TYR A 189 -11.36 4.69 14.61
C TYR A 189 -11.21 4.23 13.16
N ALA A 190 -11.51 2.97 12.86
CA ALA A 190 -11.38 2.44 11.50
C ALA A 190 -12.36 3.09 10.52
N GLU A 191 -13.59 3.35 10.97
CA GLU A 191 -14.63 4.06 10.22
C GLU A 191 -14.31 5.56 10.10
N ARG A 192 -13.87 6.20 11.18
CA ARG A 192 -13.44 7.61 11.20
C ARG A 192 -12.24 7.88 10.27
N PHE A 193 -11.31 6.92 10.14
CA PHE A 193 -10.21 7.00 9.19
C PHE A 193 -10.62 6.69 7.74
N GLY A 194 -11.87 6.28 7.51
CA GLY A 194 -12.39 5.91 6.20
C GLY A 194 -11.88 4.58 5.66
N VAL A 195 -11.25 3.73 6.49
CA VAL A 195 -10.71 2.42 6.04
C VAL A 195 -11.83 1.44 5.73
N TYR A 196 -12.92 1.49 6.49
CA TYR A 196 -14.12 0.68 6.29
C TYR A 196 -15.37 1.54 6.44
N ASP A 197 -16.45 1.18 5.74
CA ASP A 197 -17.77 1.82 5.95
C ASP A 197 -18.48 1.19 7.15
N HIS A 198 -18.28 -0.10 7.32
CA HIS A 198 -18.73 -0.84 8.49
C HIS A 198 -17.73 -1.96 8.81
N LEU A 199 -17.13 -1.92 9.99
CA LEU A 199 -16.22 -2.98 10.44
C LEU A 199 -16.89 -3.85 11.51
N ALA A 200 -16.96 -5.16 11.26
CA ALA A 200 -17.48 -6.08 12.26
C ALA A 200 -16.58 -6.09 13.52
N PRO A 201 -17.13 -6.01 14.75
CA PRO A 201 -16.36 -5.82 15.98
C PRO A 201 -15.72 -7.14 16.48
N TYR A 202 -15.02 -7.86 15.61
CA TYR A 202 -14.31 -9.11 15.94
C TYR A 202 -12.81 -8.85 16.09
N LEU A 203 -12.18 -9.49 17.09
CA LEU A 203 -10.75 -9.29 17.38
C LEU A 203 -9.78 -9.57 16.21
N PRO A 204 -10.03 -10.54 15.31
CA PRO A 204 -9.19 -10.70 14.12
C PRO A 204 -9.13 -9.44 13.25
N MET A 205 -10.15 -8.57 13.28
CA MET A 205 -10.12 -7.30 12.55
C MET A 205 -9.00 -6.38 13.01
N ALA A 206 -8.57 -6.45 14.27
CA ALA A 206 -7.40 -5.70 14.76
C ALA A 206 -6.08 -6.11 14.07
N LEU A 207 -6.04 -7.30 13.45
CA LEU A 207 -4.91 -7.77 12.64
C LEU A 207 -5.05 -7.45 11.15
N GLY A 208 -6.09 -6.72 10.74
CA GLY A 208 -6.34 -6.36 9.35
C GLY A 208 -6.96 -7.49 8.53
N SER A 209 -7.84 -8.30 9.12
CA SER A 209 -8.60 -9.34 8.41
C SER A 209 -9.83 -8.82 7.65
N GLY A 210 -10.19 -7.54 7.81
CA GLY A 210 -11.23 -6.90 7.00
C GLY A 210 -10.69 -6.53 5.63
N GLU A 211 -11.54 -6.46 4.61
CA GLU A 211 -11.13 -6.10 3.26
C GLU A 211 -11.30 -4.60 3.01
N THR A 212 -10.32 -3.98 2.35
CA THR A 212 -10.32 -2.56 1.98
C THR A 212 -9.53 -2.36 0.68
N THR A 213 -9.35 -1.11 0.25
CA THR A 213 -8.65 -0.76 -0.99
C THR A 213 -7.40 0.06 -0.70
N VAL A 214 -6.47 0.09 -1.67
CA VAL A 214 -5.24 0.89 -1.57
C VAL A 214 -5.57 2.37 -1.35
N MET A 215 -6.56 2.90 -2.08
CA MET A 215 -7.02 4.28 -1.94
C MET A 215 -7.47 4.61 -0.51
N ARG A 216 -8.26 3.72 0.12
CA ARG A 216 -8.76 3.93 1.49
C ARG A 216 -7.62 3.88 2.50
N MET A 217 -6.71 2.92 2.36
CA MET A 217 -5.55 2.81 3.24
C MET A 217 -4.59 4.00 3.11
N VAL A 218 -4.32 4.48 1.89
CA VAL A 218 -3.49 5.68 1.68
C VAL A 218 -4.17 6.94 2.24
N SER A 219 -5.48 7.06 2.10
CA SER A 219 -6.24 8.17 2.73
C SER A 219 -6.12 8.13 4.26
N ALA A 220 -6.21 6.95 4.86
CA ALA A 220 -6.05 6.76 6.31
C ALA A 220 -4.64 7.12 6.80
N TYR A 221 -3.59 6.79 6.05
CA TYR A 221 -2.22 7.20 6.40
C TYR A 221 -1.99 8.70 6.16
N SER A 222 -2.72 9.32 5.23
CA SER A 222 -2.68 10.76 5.00
C SER A 222 -3.17 11.56 6.21
N ILE A 223 -4.17 11.04 6.92
CA ILE A 223 -4.63 11.61 8.21
C ILE A 223 -3.49 11.60 9.23
N MET A 224 -2.68 10.54 9.31
CA MET A 224 -1.54 10.51 10.24
C MET A 224 -0.44 11.48 9.80
N ALA A 225 -0.17 11.55 8.50
CA ALA A 225 0.87 12.40 7.92
C ALA A 225 0.59 13.91 8.05
N ASN A 226 -0.69 14.32 7.97
CA ASN A 226 -1.08 15.72 8.01
C ASN A 226 -1.38 16.28 9.41
N GLY A 227 -1.13 15.48 10.46
CA GLY A 227 -1.39 15.89 11.85
C GLY A 227 -2.81 15.61 12.35
N GLY A 228 -3.55 14.71 11.70
CA GLY A 228 -4.81 14.16 12.22
C GLY A 228 -6.08 14.75 11.62
N LYS A 229 -6.00 15.44 10.49
CA LYS A 229 -7.15 16.03 9.80
C LYS A 229 -7.74 15.08 8.77
N SER A 230 -9.07 15.07 8.66
CA SER A 230 -9.81 14.26 7.70
C SER A 230 -9.37 14.55 6.27
N ILE A 231 -9.25 13.51 5.44
CA ILE A 231 -8.90 13.66 4.02
C ILE A 231 -9.93 12.96 3.16
N LYS A 232 -10.39 13.67 2.12
CA LYS A 232 -11.20 13.11 1.05
C LYS A 232 -10.35 12.97 -0.21
N PRO A 233 -10.06 11.74 -0.67
CA PRO A 233 -9.28 11.54 -1.88
C PRO A 233 -9.99 12.10 -3.10
N SER A 234 -9.23 12.73 -4.01
CA SER A 234 -9.76 13.22 -5.28
C SER A 234 -8.79 13.05 -6.43
N LEU A 235 -9.34 12.69 -7.58
CA LEU A 235 -8.67 12.64 -8.88
C LEU A 235 -8.95 13.90 -9.72
N ILE A 236 -9.88 14.76 -9.27
CA ILE A 236 -10.32 15.95 -9.99
C ILE A 236 -9.97 17.18 -9.17
N ASP A 237 -9.08 18.03 -9.71
CA ASP A 237 -8.70 19.28 -9.03
C ASP A 237 -9.76 20.37 -9.21
N ARG A 238 -10.23 20.55 -10.45
CA ARG A 238 -11.11 21.64 -10.84
C ARG A 238 -11.92 21.27 -12.09
N ILE A 239 -13.19 21.65 -12.12
CA ILE A 239 -14.05 21.58 -13.31
C ILE A 239 -14.43 23.01 -13.71
N GLN A 240 -14.29 23.32 -15.00
CA GLN A 240 -14.69 24.62 -15.57
C GLN A 240 -15.73 24.42 -16.66
N ASP A 241 -16.64 25.39 -16.80
CA ASP A 241 -17.58 25.42 -17.92
C ASP A 241 -16.89 25.92 -19.21
N ARG A 242 -17.64 25.93 -20.32
CA ARG A 242 -17.15 26.37 -21.64
C ARG A 242 -16.70 27.84 -21.70
N TYR A 243 -17.04 28.64 -20.69
CA TYR A 243 -16.67 30.06 -20.57
C TYR A 243 -15.51 30.28 -19.60
N GLY A 244 -14.95 29.20 -19.03
CA GLY A 244 -13.84 29.25 -18.08
C GLY A 244 -14.25 29.47 -16.62
N LYS A 245 -15.55 29.50 -16.30
CA LYS A 245 -16.02 29.64 -14.92
C LYS A 245 -15.84 28.31 -14.18
N THR A 246 -15.16 28.35 -13.03
CA THR A 246 -15.03 27.20 -12.13
C THR A 246 -16.40 26.82 -11.55
N VAL A 247 -16.82 25.57 -11.77
CA VAL A 247 -18.07 25.01 -11.22
C VAL A 247 -17.81 24.04 -10.07
N PHE A 248 -16.60 23.50 -9.98
CA PHE A 248 -16.15 22.62 -8.92
C PHE A 248 -14.66 22.84 -8.67
N LYS A 249 -14.25 22.82 -7.41
CA LYS A 249 -12.85 22.82 -6.96
C LYS A 249 -12.78 21.90 -5.75
N GLN A 250 -11.82 20.97 -5.74
CA GLN A 250 -11.66 20.04 -4.62
C GLN A 250 -11.07 20.71 -3.38
N ASP A 251 -10.03 21.52 -3.56
CA ASP A 251 -9.37 22.22 -2.45
C ASP A 251 -10.18 23.46 -2.07
N GLU A 252 -11.00 23.33 -1.03
CA GLU A 252 -11.89 24.37 -0.52
C GLU A 252 -11.24 25.24 0.57
N ARG A 253 -9.94 25.02 0.88
CA ARG A 253 -9.25 25.82 1.89
C ARG A 253 -9.27 27.29 1.51
N GLY A 254 -9.65 28.12 2.48
CA GLY A 254 -9.65 29.57 2.33
C GLY A 254 -8.22 30.08 2.39
N CYS A 255 -7.89 31.04 1.53
CA CYS A 255 -6.64 31.78 1.64
C CYS A 255 -6.92 33.28 1.63
N GLU A 256 -7.09 33.84 2.82
CA GLU A 256 -7.23 35.29 2.96
C GLU A 256 -5.89 35.96 2.64
N GLY A 257 -5.88 36.87 1.66
CA GLY A 257 -4.65 37.54 1.23
C GLY A 257 -3.87 36.85 0.10
N CYS A 258 -4.27 35.67 -0.38
CA CYS A 258 -3.68 35.03 -1.57
C CYS A 258 -3.90 35.77 -2.90
N ASN A 259 -4.60 36.91 -2.88
CA ASN A 259 -4.90 37.72 -4.05
C ASN A 259 -4.00 38.97 -4.16
N ALA A 260 -2.90 39.03 -3.41
CA ALA A 260 -1.95 40.14 -3.50
C ALA A 260 -1.23 40.12 -4.85
N ALA A 261 -1.35 41.21 -5.62
CA ALA A 261 -0.69 41.33 -6.92
C ALA A 261 0.85 41.42 -6.80
N GLU A 262 1.34 41.98 -5.69
CA GLU A 262 2.76 42.19 -5.42
C GLU A 262 3.03 42.07 -3.91
N TRP A 263 4.26 41.70 -3.56
CA TRP A 263 4.74 41.70 -2.19
C TRP A 263 5.00 43.13 -1.70
N LYS A 264 4.35 43.53 -0.61
CA LYS A 264 4.43 44.86 0.03
C LYS A 264 4.83 44.79 1.50
N ASN A 265 5.57 43.74 1.90
CA ASN A 265 5.92 43.44 3.29
C ASN A 265 4.70 43.18 4.21
N GLN A 266 3.59 42.68 3.65
CA GLN A 266 2.49 42.09 4.45
C GLN A 266 2.92 40.74 5.05
N PRO A 267 2.22 40.18 6.04
CA PRO A 267 2.42 38.78 6.43
C PRO A 267 2.14 37.81 5.27
N GLU A 268 2.74 36.62 5.31
CA GLU A 268 2.39 35.54 4.39
C GLU A 268 0.92 35.14 4.59
N PRO A 269 0.15 34.90 3.50
CA PRO A 269 -1.23 34.45 3.62
C PRO A 269 -1.32 33.10 4.35
N GLU A 270 -2.25 32.99 5.30
CA GLU A 270 -2.50 31.72 5.98
C GLU A 270 -3.57 30.92 5.24
N LEU A 271 -3.28 29.63 5.01
CA LEU A 271 -4.25 28.68 4.49
C LEU A 271 -5.11 28.19 5.65
N VAL A 272 -6.36 28.66 5.70
CA VAL A 272 -7.34 28.23 6.69
C VAL A 272 -7.91 26.89 6.27
N ASP A 273 -7.52 25.85 7.01
CA ASP A 273 -7.97 24.49 6.77
C ASP A 273 -8.97 24.05 7.85
N ASN A 274 -10.25 24.10 7.45
CA ASN A 274 -11.42 23.77 8.25
C ASN A 274 -11.79 22.28 8.20
N SER A 275 -10.90 21.41 7.72
CA SER A 275 -11.11 19.96 7.74
C SER A 275 -11.30 19.46 9.16
N GLU A 276 -12.13 18.43 9.33
CA GLU A 276 -12.43 17.86 10.65
C GLU A 276 -11.16 17.25 11.28
N GLN A 277 -10.92 17.53 12.56
CA GLN A 277 -9.85 16.89 13.31
C GLN A 277 -10.32 15.51 13.79
N VAL A 278 -9.76 14.45 13.21
CA VAL A 278 -10.20 13.06 13.42
C VAL A 278 -9.22 12.24 14.28
N LEU A 279 -8.01 12.74 14.49
CA LEU A 279 -6.99 12.16 15.38
C LEU A 279 -6.33 13.28 16.16
N ASP A 280 -6.00 13.08 17.44
CA ASP A 280 -5.27 14.12 18.18
C ASP A 280 -3.89 14.42 17.53
N PRO A 281 -3.48 15.69 17.36
CA PRO A 281 -2.19 16.02 16.75
C PRO A 281 -0.97 15.42 17.48
N MET A 282 -1.04 15.29 18.82
CA MET A 282 0.00 14.63 19.60
C MET A 282 0.06 13.14 19.30
N THR A 283 -1.09 12.49 19.14
CA THR A 283 -1.15 11.09 18.71
C THR A 283 -0.67 10.91 17.28
N ALA A 284 -1.02 11.80 16.35
CA ALA A 284 -0.51 11.80 14.99
C ALA A 284 1.03 11.86 14.97
N TYR A 285 1.61 12.72 15.81
CA TYR A 285 3.06 12.80 15.99
C TYR A 285 3.66 11.52 16.61
N GLN A 286 3.04 10.99 17.67
CA GLN A 286 3.53 9.78 18.35
C GLN A 286 3.49 8.55 17.44
N ILE A 287 2.39 8.31 16.72
CA ILE A 287 2.27 7.17 15.80
C ILE A 287 3.24 7.32 14.63
N THR A 288 3.43 8.54 14.10
CA THR A 288 4.43 8.84 13.06
C THR A 288 5.83 8.48 13.57
N SER A 289 6.23 8.97 14.74
CA SER A 289 7.53 8.65 15.36
C SER A 289 7.73 7.15 15.59
N MET A 290 6.66 6.41 15.90
CA MET A 290 6.73 4.95 16.05
C MET A 290 6.88 4.24 14.69
N MET A 291 6.20 4.73 13.65
CA MET A 291 6.29 4.19 12.29
C MET A 291 7.61 4.55 11.58
N GLU A 292 8.28 5.65 11.93
CA GLU A 292 9.68 5.87 11.54
C GLU A 292 10.59 4.75 12.09
N GLY A 293 10.30 4.27 13.30
CA GLY A 293 10.99 3.11 13.89
C GLY A 293 10.84 1.83 13.09
N VAL A 294 9.69 1.63 12.41
CA VAL A 294 9.47 0.48 11.51
C VAL A 294 10.44 0.52 10.34
N VAL A 295 10.67 1.71 9.77
CA VAL A 295 11.58 1.93 8.63
C VAL A 295 13.04 1.91 9.07
N GLN A 296 13.37 2.42 10.27
CA GLN A 296 14.76 2.50 10.73
C GLN A 296 15.29 1.19 11.34
N ARG A 297 14.42 0.43 12.03
CA ARG A 297 14.83 -0.66 12.92
C ARG A 297 13.93 -1.90 12.84
N GLY A 298 12.89 -1.85 12.02
CA GLY A 298 11.81 -2.83 12.01
C GLY A 298 11.65 -3.50 10.65
N THR A 299 10.41 -3.90 10.39
CA THR A 299 10.03 -4.66 9.20
C THR A 299 10.19 -3.92 7.86
N GLY A 300 10.40 -2.60 7.87
CA GLY A 300 10.60 -1.77 6.67
C GLY A 300 12.04 -1.30 6.45
N ALA A 301 13.03 -1.95 7.07
CA ALA A 301 14.43 -1.51 7.11
C ALA A 301 15.06 -1.16 5.75
N THR A 302 14.70 -1.89 4.68
CA THR A 302 15.19 -1.64 3.32
C THR A 302 14.82 -0.27 2.78
N ILE A 303 13.74 0.35 3.27
CA ILE A 303 13.32 1.69 2.83
C ILE A 303 14.26 2.79 3.34
N ALA A 304 15.03 2.53 4.40
CA ALA A 304 16.00 3.48 4.94
C ALA A 304 17.11 3.85 3.93
N GLU A 305 17.37 3.00 2.92
CA GLU A 305 18.33 3.27 1.84
C GLU A 305 18.01 4.55 1.04
N LEU A 306 16.76 5.01 1.07
CA LEU A 306 16.34 6.25 0.41
C LEU A 306 16.93 7.52 1.07
N GLY A 307 17.49 7.43 2.27
CA GLY A 307 18.11 8.57 2.96
C GLY A 307 17.12 9.71 3.25
N ARG A 308 15.90 9.35 3.63
CA ARG A 308 14.79 10.28 3.93
C ARG A 308 14.14 9.90 5.25
N HIS A 309 13.57 10.89 5.94
CA HIS A 309 12.71 10.65 7.10
C HIS A 309 11.35 10.13 6.61
N ILE A 310 11.15 8.83 6.73
CA ILE A 310 9.95 8.14 6.26
C ILE A 310 9.35 7.38 7.43
N ALA A 311 8.06 7.61 7.68
CA ALA A 311 7.23 6.74 8.50
C ALA A 311 6.54 5.73 7.59
N GLY A 312 6.41 4.47 8.00
CA GLY A 312 5.67 3.51 7.20
C GLY A 312 5.42 2.19 7.88
N LYS A 313 4.68 1.32 7.21
CA LYS A 313 4.32 -0.01 7.71
C LYS A 313 4.17 -1.01 6.58
N THR A 314 4.79 -2.17 6.78
CA THR A 314 4.55 -3.37 5.99
C THR A 314 3.25 -4.06 6.41
N GLY A 315 2.55 -4.65 5.46
CA GLY A 315 1.41 -5.53 5.69
C GLY A 315 1.61 -6.86 4.99
N THR A 316 1.30 -7.94 5.68
CA THR A 316 1.30 -9.30 5.14
C THR A 316 0.08 -10.01 5.68
N THR A 317 -0.60 -10.77 4.82
CA THR A 317 -1.75 -11.61 5.19
C THR A 317 -1.31 -13.06 5.37
N ASN A 318 -2.22 -13.90 5.89
CA ASN A 318 -1.93 -15.33 6.06
C ASN A 318 -1.59 -15.98 4.71
N ASP A 319 -0.65 -16.93 4.74
CA ASP A 319 -0.09 -17.61 3.56
C ASP A 319 0.50 -16.65 2.51
N GLU A 320 0.82 -15.41 2.92
CA GLU A 320 1.45 -14.39 2.06
C GLU A 320 0.67 -14.15 0.76
N LYS A 321 -0.67 -14.21 0.85
CA LYS A 321 -1.54 -13.94 -0.30
C LYS A 321 -1.47 -12.48 -0.74
N ASP A 322 -1.17 -11.60 0.20
CA ASP A 322 -1.13 -10.17 0.01
C ASP A 322 0.09 -9.57 0.69
N ALA A 323 0.82 -8.75 -0.07
CA ALA A 323 1.92 -7.94 0.42
C ALA A 323 1.58 -6.46 0.27
N TRP A 324 1.77 -5.71 1.34
CA TRP A 324 1.48 -4.28 1.41
C TRP A 324 2.69 -3.51 1.92
N PHE A 325 2.85 -2.30 1.41
CA PHE A 325 3.65 -1.28 2.07
C PHE A 325 2.96 0.07 1.92
N ILE A 326 2.85 0.80 3.01
CA ILE A 326 2.37 2.17 3.01
C ILE A 326 3.34 3.01 3.82
N GLY A 327 3.86 4.05 3.20
CA GLY A 327 4.82 4.96 3.81
C GLY A 327 4.53 6.40 3.43
N TYR A 328 5.03 7.31 4.25
CA TYR A 328 4.84 8.73 4.04
C TYR A 328 5.98 9.58 4.57
N THR A 329 6.02 10.77 4.00
CA THR A 329 6.71 11.96 4.50
C THR A 329 5.62 12.99 4.81
N PRO A 330 5.95 14.18 5.38
CA PRO A 330 4.95 15.21 5.61
C PRO A 330 4.16 15.63 4.36
N ASN A 331 4.75 15.50 3.16
CA ASN A 331 4.18 16.04 1.91
C ASN A 331 3.70 14.97 0.92
N LEU A 332 3.87 13.68 1.23
CA LEU A 332 3.55 12.61 0.30
C LEU A 332 3.29 11.30 1.05
N VAL A 333 2.15 10.67 0.75
CA VAL A 333 1.83 9.30 1.16
C VAL A 333 1.83 8.41 -0.07
N VAL A 334 2.51 7.27 0.00
CA VAL A 334 2.50 6.25 -1.05
C VAL A 334 2.13 4.92 -0.41
N GLY A 335 1.13 4.26 -0.98
CA GLY A 335 0.73 2.92 -0.62
C GLY A 335 0.68 2.02 -1.83
N LEU A 336 1.10 0.78 -1.65
CA LEU A 336 1.01 -0.25 -2.66
C LEU A 336 0.58 -1.59 -2.06
N TYR A 337 -0.02 -2.38 -2.92
CA TYR A 337 -0.42 -3.74 -2.68
C TYR A 337 0.06 -4.63 -3.83
N MET A 338 0.49 -5.85 -3.52
CA MET A 338 0.81 -6.90 -4.49
C MET A 338 0.16 -8.22 -4.09
N GLY A 339 -0.39 -8.93 -5.07
CA GLY A 339 -0.94 -10.26 -4.91
C GLY A 339 -1.70 -10.72 -6.15
N PHE A 340 -2.20 -11.95 -6.11
CA PHE A 340 -2.96 -12.53 -7.22
C PHE A 340 -4.45 -12.19 -7.10
N ASP A 341 -5.10 -11.92 -8.23
CA ASP A 341 -6.54 -11.62 -8.27
C ASP A 341 -7.37 -12.70 -7.59
N THR A 342 -7.12 -13.96 -7.95
CA THR A 342 -7.56 -15.12 -7.17
C THR A 342 -6.53 -15.37 -6.07
N PRO A 343 -6.85 -15.15 -4.78
CA PRO A 343 -5.87 -15.20 -3.71
C PRO A 343 -5.17 -16.57 -3.63
N LYS A 344 -3.86 -16.57 -3.88
CA LYS A 344 -2.93 -17.68 -3.67
C LYS A 344 -1.63 -17.13 -3.08
N GLY A 345 -0.84 -17.97 -2.42
CA GLY A 345 0.43 -17.53 -1.83
C GLY A 345 1.39 -16.98 -2.89
N LEU A 346 2.14 -15.94 -2.53
CA LEU A 346 3.07 -15.25 -3.43
C LEU A 346 4.33 -16.04 -3.79
N GLY A 347 4.64 -17.12 -3.06
CA GLY A 347 5.79 -17.98 -3.35
C GLY A 347 5.98 -19.08 -2.34
#